data_AF-A0A1G9H6T9-F1
#
_entry.id   AF-A0A1G9H6T9-F1
#
_cell.length_a   1.000
_cell.length_b   1.000
_cell.length_c   1.000
_cell.angle_alpha   90.00
_cell.angle_beta   90.00
_cell.angle_gamma   90.00
#
_symmetry.space_group_name_H-M   'P 1'
#
loop_
_entity.id
_entity.type
_entity.pdbx_description
1 polymer ?
#
loop_
_entity_poly.entity_id
_entity_poly.type
_entity_poly.pdbx_seq_one_letter_code
_entity_poly.pdbx_strand_id
1 'polypeptide(L)'
;MTDKEKLYETLGELMFAVAMADGMIQDAEMKTMHQILDRHPWASTIRWSFDYERAKQSSVEENYQKAIAVCHRHGPAPEYHEFIDVMQKIAEANGTVAPEEAHLIQSFSHDLTERFRRDLERFL
;
A
#
# COMPACT_ATOMS: atom_id res chain seq x y z
N MET A 1 4.56 16.66 -9.96
CA MET A 1 4.36 15.68 -8.88
C MET A 1 5.51 15.80 -7.91
N THR A 2 5.24 15.94 -6.62
CA THR A 2 6.29 15.94 -5.58
C THR A 2 6.63 14.52 -5.15
N ASP A 3 7.79 14.32 -4.50
CA ASP A 3 8.16 12.98 -3.98
C ASP A 3 7.13 12.46 -2.97
N LYS A 4 6.57 13.34 -2.16
CA LYS A 4 5.54 13.02 -1.16
C LYS A 4 4.19 12.68 -1.81
N GLU A 5 3.81 13.42 -2.84
CA GLU A 5 2.62 13.09 -3.64
C GLU A 5 2.76 11.72 -4.31
N LYS A 6 3.96 11.38 -4.83
CA LYS A 6 4.21 10.06 -5.41
C LYS A 6 4.14 8.94 -4.37
N LEU A 7 4.63 9.16 -3.16
CA LEU A 7 4.45 8.21 -2.06
C LEU A 7 2.97 7.93 -1.81
N TYR A 8 2.13 8.96 -1.71
CA TYR A 8 0.70 8.76 -1.45
C TYR A 8 -0.09 8.24 -2.65
N GLU A 9 0.36 8.49 -3.89
CA GLU A 9 -0.14 7.74 -5.06
C GLU A 9 0.17 6.24 -4.91
N THR A 10 1.40 5.90 -4.50
CA THR A 10 1.82 4.52 -4.23
C THR A 10 1.04 3.88 -3.07
N LEU A 11 0.66 4.64 -2.04
CA LEU A 11 -0.25 4.14 -1.01
C LEU A 11 -1.58 3.69 -1.60
N GLY A 12 -2.15 4.44 -2.55
CA GLY A 12 -3.38 4.03 -3.23
C GLY A 12 -3.23 2.73 -4.04
N GLU A 13 -2.09 2.54 -4.69
CA GLU A 13 -1.75 1.30 -5.42
C GLU A 13 -1.65 0.10 -4.45
N LEU A 14 -1.00 0.30 -3.31
CA LEU A 14 -0.84 -0.71 -2.26
C LEU A 14 -2.18 -1.08 -1.62
N MET A 15 -3.03 -0.10 -1.32
CA MET A 15 -4.37 -0.34 -0.79
C MET A 15 -5.21 -1.17 -1.76
N PHE A 16 -5.10 -0.92 -3.07
CA PHE A 16 -5.76 -1.74 -4.08
C PHE A 16 -5.19 -3.17 -4.09
N ALA A 17 -3.87 -3.31 -4.08
CA ALA A 17 -3.21 -4.62 -4.11
C ALA A 17 -3.60 -5.48 -2.89
N VAL A 18 -3.65 -4.89 -1.69
CA VAL A 18 -4.11 -5.57 -0.48
C VAL A 18 -5.57 -5.99 -0.61
N ALA A 19 -6.49 -5.05 -0.86
CA ALA A 19 -7.93 -5.35 -0.90
C ALA A 19 -8.33 -6.30 -2.04
N MET A 20 -7.48 -6.49 -3.05
CA MET A 20 -7.71 -7.42 -4.16
C MET A 20 -6.92 -8.73 -4.01
N ALA A 21 -6.13 -8.89 -2.93
CA ALA A 21 -5.20 -10.01 -2.76
C ALA A 21 -5.92 -11.38 -2.69
N ASP A 22 -7.11 -11.42 -2.07
CA ASP A 22 -7.97 -12.61 -2.01
C ASP A 22 -8.83 -12.83 -3.28
N GLY A 23 -8.71 -11.91 -4.26
CA GLY A 23 -9.43 -11.92 -5.52
C GLY A 23 -10.72 -11.11 -5.53
N MET A 24 -11.14 -10.50 -4.41
CA MET A 24 -12.32 -9.64 -4.38
C MET A 24 -12.27 -8.54 -3.32
N ILE A 25 -12.41 -7.29 -3.77
CA ILE A 25 -12.56 -6.16 -2.86
C ILE A 25 -13.95 -6.21 -2.19
N GLN A 26 -13.97 -6.23 -0.86
CA GLN A 26 -15.16 -6.36 -0.05
C GLN A 26 -15.73 -4.98 0.32
N ASP A 27 -17.06 -4.86 0.46
CA ASP A 27 -17.72 -3.56 0.73
C ASP A 27 -17.24 -2.90 2.04
N ALA A 28 -16.91 -3.71 3.06
CA ALA A 28 -16.40 -3.19 4.32
C ALA A 28 -15.01 -2.57 4.17
N GLU A 29 -14.13 -3.14 3.34
CA GLU A 29 -12.80 -2.59 3.04
C GLU A 29 -12.92 -1.23 2.36
N MET A 30 -13.82 -1.12 1.37
CA MET A 30 -14.13 0.15 0.70
C MET A 30 -14.63 1.21 1.68
N LYS A 31 -15.52 0.81 2.61
CA LYS A 31 -16.04 1.71 3.64
C LYS A 31 -14.93 2.16 4.61
N THR A 32 -14.09 1.24 5.06
CA THR A 32 -12.96 1.53 5.95
C THR A 32 -11.96 2.46 5.27
N MET A 33 -11.61 2.20 4.01
CA MET A 33 -10.79 3.10 3.20
C MET A 33 -11.38 4.52 3.18
N HIS A 34 -12.67 4.67 2.89
CA HIS A 34 -13.31 5.99 2.86
C HIS A 34 -13.21 6.71 4.20
N GLN A 35 -13.44 6.02 5.31
CA GLN A 35 -13.33 6.59 6.66
C GLN A 35 -11.90 7.04 6.99
N ILE A 36 -10.89 6.27 6.58
CA ILE A 36 -9.48 6.63 6.74
C ILE A 36 -9.16 7.89 5.93
N LEU A 37 -9.62 7.95 4.68
CA LEU A 37 -9.27 9.01 3.76
C LEU A 37 -10.03 10.33 4.01
N ASP A 38 -11.20 10.32 4.64
CA ASP A 38 -12.00 11.54 4.87
C ASP A 38 -11.26 12.69 5.57
N ARG A 39 -10.18 12.38 6.32
CA ARG A 39 -9.36 13.37 7.04
C ARG A 39 -7.91 13.43 6.57
N HIS A 40 -7.56 12.69 5.52
CA HIS A 40 -6.18 12.57 5.07
C HIS A 40 -5.80 13.71 4.11
N PRO A 41 -4.67 14.42 4.31
CA PRO A 41 -4.28 15.55 3.45
C PRO A 41 -4.11 15.19 1.96
N TRP A 42 -3.81 13.92 1.68
CA TRP A 42 -3.63 13.39 0.31
C TRP A 42 -4.77 12.47 -0.14
N ALA A 43 -5.93 12.55 0.51
CA ALA A 43 -7.08 11.68 0.24
C ALA A 43 -7.45 11.61 -1.25
N SER A 44 -7.42 12.74 -1.96
CA SER A 44 -7.73 12.80 -3.39
C SER A 44 -6.73 12.00 -4.23
N THR A 45 -5.44 12.10 -3.93
CA THR A 45 -4.37 11.40 -4.65
C THR A 45 -4.45 9.89 -4.41
N ILE A 46 -4.63 9.50 -3.14
CA ILE A 46 -4.74 8.09 -2.75
C ILE A 46 -5.96 7.46 -3.41
N ARG A 47 -7.14 8.10 -3.29
CA ARG A 47 -8.39 7.59 -3.87
C ARG A 47 -8.31 7.50 -5.39
N TRP A 48 -7.76 8.52 -6.05
CA TRP A 48 -7.60 8.51 -7.50
C TRP A 48 -6.74 7.32 -7.96
N SER A 49 -5.62 7.07 -7.29
CA SER A 49 -4.72 5.97 -7.61
C SER A 49 -5.38 4.60 -7.40
N PHE A 50 -6.06 4.42 -6.26
CA PHE A 50 -6.82 3.20 -5.97
C PHE A 50 -7.90 2.94 -7.03
N ASP A 51 -8.73 3.94 -7.31
CA ASP A 51 -9.85 3.83 -8.26
C ASP A 51 -9.35 3.57 -9.69
N TYR A 52 -8.21 4.16 -10.07
CA TYR A 52 -7.58 3.93 -11.35
C TYR A 52 -7.16 2.46 -11.53
N GLU A 53 -6.46 1.88 -10.55
CA GLU A 53 -6.02 0.49 -10.62
C GLU A 53 -7.20 -0.49 -10.58
N ARG A 54 -8.23 -0.18 -9.77
CA ARG A 54 -9.50 -0.93 -9.76
C ARG A 54 -10.21 -0.91 -11.10
N ALA A 55 -10.33 0.27 -11.72
CA ALA A 55 -11.00 0.42 -13.02
C ALA A 55 -10.25 -0.31 -14.14
N LYS A 56 -8.92 -0.37 -14.05
CA LYS A 56 -8.06 -1.06 -15.01
C LYS A 56 -8.00 -2.58 -14.78
N GLN A 57 -8.49 -3.06 -13.63
CA GLN A 57 -8.36 -4.45 -13.19
C GLN A 57 -6.90 -4.92 -13.23
N SER A 58 -5.99 -4.05 -12.79
CA SER A 58 -4.57 -4.35 -12.74
C SER A 58 -4.30 -5.57 -11.86
N SER A 59 -3.28 -6.34 -12.19
CA SER A 59 -2.93 -7.48 -11.36
C SER A 59 -2.33 -7.02 -10.02
N VAL A 60 -2.61 -7.79 -8.96
CA VAL A 60 -2.08 -7.55 -7.61
C VAL A 60 -0.54 -7.52 -7.65
N GLU A 61 0.06 -8.48 -8.35
CA GLU A 61 1.53 -8.60 -8.47
C GLU A 61 2.14 -7.38 -9.19
N GLU A 62 1.61 -6.96 -10.34
CA GLU A 62 2.16 -5.81 -11.06
C GLU A 62 2.09 -4.53 -10.21
N ASN A 63 0.99 -4.32 -9.49
CA ASN A 63 0.84 -3.16 -8.62
C ASN A 63 1.76 -3.22 -7.41
N TYR A 64 1.93 -4.39 -6.80
CA TYR A 64 2.90 -4.57 -5.72
C TYR A 64 4.33 -4.28 -6.18
N GLN A 65 4.76 -4.86 -7.32
CA GLN A 65 6.11 -4.65 -7.86
C GLN A 65 6.36 -3.18 -8.24
N LYS A 66 5.36 -2.51 -8.81
CA LYS A 66 5.41 -1.07 -9.10
C LYS A 66 5.58 -0.25 -7.82
N ALA A 67 4.76 -0.51 -6.81
CA ALA A 67 4.75 0.20 -5.54
C ALA A 67 6.07 0.01 -4.76
N ILE A 68 6.55 -1.22 -4.62
CA ILE A 68 7.79 -1.50 -3.89
C ILE A 68 9.00 -0.88 -4.59
N ALA A 69 9.02 -0.86 -5.93
CA ALA A 69 10.08 -0.20 -6.69
C ALA A 69 10.12 1.33 -6.46
N VAL A 70 8.95 1.97 -6.31
CA VAL A 70 8.87 3.40 -5.93
C VAL A 70 9.43 3.60 -4.52
N CYS A 71 9.01 2.79 -3.56
CA CYS A 71 9.47 2.91 -2.17
C CYS A 71 10.99 2.66 -2.03
N HIS A 72 11.52 1.67 -2.75
CA HIS A 72 12.97 1.44 -2.80
C HIS A 72 13.75 2.61 -3.40
N ARG A 73 13.22 3.27 -4.42
CA ARG A 73 13.86 4.45 -5.02
C ARG A 73 13.80 5.65 -4.09
N HIS A 74 12.69 5.81 -3.38
CA HIS A 74 12.51 6.88 -2.41
C HIS A 74 13.46 6.73 -1.22
N GLY A 75 13.74 5.48 -0.81
CA GLY A 75 14.55 5.19 0.37
C GLY A 75 13.72 5.21 1.66
N PRO A 76 14.37 5.15 2.84
CA PRO A 76 13.68 5.16 4.12
C PRO A 76 12.83 6.42 4.33
N ALA A 77 11.56 6.23 4.71
CA ALA A 77 10.61 7.32 4.92
C ALA A 77 9.69 7.02 6.12
N PRO A 78 9.34 8.02 6.96
CA PRO A 78 8.43 7.82 8.09
C PRO A 78 7.01 7.43 7.64
N GLU A 79 6.61 7.79 6.42
CA GLU A 79 5.31 7.47 5.83
C GLU A 79 5.03 5.96 5.72
N TYR A 80 6.06 5.10 5.64
CA TYR A 80 5.84 3.66 5.52
C TYR A 80 5.15 3.04 6.74
N HIS A 81 5.29 3.65 7.93
CA HIS A 81 4.51 3.23 9.09
C HIS A 81 3.01 3.47 8.87
N GLU A 82 2.65 4.65 8.35
CA GLU A 82 1.27 4.95 7.99
C GLU A 82 0.76 3.99 6.91
N PHE A 83 1.59 3.62 5.93
CA PHE A 83 1.17 2.73 4.86
C PHE A 83 0.78 1.36 5.40
N ILE A 84 1.64 0.78 6.24
CA ILE A 84 1.39 -0.52 6.88
C ILE A 84 0.13 -0.44 7.76
N ASP A 85 -0.02 0.61 8.56
CA ASP A 85 -1.20 0.79 9.42
C ASP A 85 -2.51 0.89 8.60
N VAL A 86 -2.49 1.62 7.49
CA VAL A 86 -3.66 1.78 6.61
C VAL A 86 -4.01 0.46 5.93
N MET A 87 -3.02 -0.24 5.38
CA MET A 87 -3.24 -1.57 4.77
C MET A 87 -3.82 -2.56 5.79
N GLN A 88 -3.29 -2.60 7.00
CA GLN A 88 -3.76 -3.48 8.07
C GLN A 88 -5.22 -3.19 8.44
N LYS A 89 -5.58 -1.91 8.60
CA LYS A 89 -6.97 -1.52 8.93
C LYS A 89 -7.96 -1.90 7.82
N ILE A 90 -7.56 -1.81 6.56
CA ILE A 90 -8.39 -2.21 5.42
C ILE A 90 -8.60 -3.72 5.47
N ALA A 91 -7.53 -4.50 5.56
CA ALA A 91 -7.60 -5.96 5.62
C ALA A 91 -8.41 -6.47 6.84
N GLU A 92 -8.38 -5.74 7.95
CA GLU A 92 -9.16 -6.06 9.16
C GLU A 92 -10.64 -5.61 9.10
N ALA A 93 -11.10 -4.99 8.01
CA ALA A 93 -12.41 -4.34 7.96
C ALA A 93 -13.59 -5.29 8.25
N ASN A 94 -13.45 -6.59 7.95
CA ASN A 94 -14.46 -7.61 8.24
C ASN A 94 -14.19 -8.43 9.52
N GLY A 95 -13.25 -7.99 10.36
CA GLY A 95 -12.91 -8.61 11.64
C GLY A 95 -11.92 -9.77 11.55
N THR A 96 -11.56 -10.21 10.35
CA THR A 96 -10.50 -11.17 10.07
C THR A 96 -9.75 -10.77 8.81
N VAL A 97 -8.42 -10.91 8.83
CA VAL A 97 -7.55 -10.66 7.68
C VAL A 97 -7.39 -11.93 6.85
N ALA A 98 -7.54 -11.84 5.53
CA ALA A 98 -7.29 -12.97 4.65
C ALA A 98 -5.78 -13.33 4.62
N PRO A 99 -5.41 -14.62 4.51
CA PRO A 99 -4.00 -15.02 4.43
C PRO A 99 -3.21 -14.29 3.33
N GLU A 100 -3.84 -14.05 2.18
CA GLU A 100 -3.27 -13.37 1.01
C GLU A 100 -2.98 -11.89 1.30
N GLU A 101 -3.91 -11.18 1.94
CA GLU A 101 -3.74 -9.80 2.39
C GLU A 101 -2.61 -9.70 3.42
N ALA A 102 -2.63 -10.56 4.45
CA ALA A 102 -1.60 -10.60 5.48
C ALA A 102 -0.22 -10.87 4.87
N HIS A 103 -0.14 -11.78 3.89
CA HIS A 103 1.10 -12.09 3.21
C HIS A 103 1.66 -10.89 2.43
N LEU A 104 0.81 -10.12 1.74
CA LEU A 104 1.23 -8.95 0.98
C LEU A 104 1.74 -7.84 1.91
N ILE A 105 1.04 -7.57 3.02
CA ILE A 105 1.45 -6.59 4.04
C ILE A 105 2.80 -6.97 4.67
N GLN A 106 2.97 -8.24 5.03
CA GLN A 106 4.22 -8.75 5.61
C GLN A 106 5.37 -8.68 4.61
N SER A 107 5.12 -9.05 3.36
CA SER A 107 6.12 -8.97 2.27
C SER A 107 6.57 -7.52 2.08
N PHE A 108 5.64 -6.55 2.08
CA PHE A 108 5.99 -5.13 1.95
C PHE A 108 6.96 -4.68 3.05
N SER A 109 6.63 -4.97 4.31
CA SER A 109 7.48 -4.61 5.45
C SER A 109 8.84 -5.32 5.39
N HIS A 110 8.86 -6.59 4.99
CA HIS A 110 10.09 -7.37 4.87
C HIS A 110 11.00 -6.82 3.78
N ASP A 111 10.45 -6.59 2.58
CA ASP A 111 11.20 -6.13 1.41
C ASP A 111 11.84 -4.76 1.64
N LEU A 112 11.11 -3.82 2.25
CA LEU A 112 11.67 -2.52 2.63
C LEU A 112 12.83 -2.68 3.62
N THR A 113 12.63 -3.48 4.67
CA THR A 113 13.63 -3.67 5.72
C THR A 113 14.89 -4.32 5.18
N GLU A 114 14.76 -5.40 4.40
CA GLU A 114 15.88 -6.09 3.78
C GLU A 114 16.64 -5.18 2.82
N ARG A 115 15.93 -4.41 1.99
CA ARG A 115 16.56 -3.47 1.07
C ARG A 115 17.37 -2.42 1.82
N PHE A 116 16.77 -1.77 2.81
CA PHE A 116 17.44 -0.69 3.54
C PHE A 116 18.59 -1.20 4.40
N ARG A 117 18.48 -2.40 4.98
CA ARG A 117 19.61 -3.05 5.68
C ARG A 117 20.78 -3.27 4.74
N ARG A 118 20.54 -3.83 3.54
CA ARG A 118 21.60 -4.06 2.54
C ARG A 118 22.23 -2.76 2.05
N ASP A 119 21.44 -1.70 1.92
CA ASP A 119 21.97 -0.39 1.53
C ASP A 119 22.90 0.17 2.62
N LEU A 120 22.58 -0.01 3.92
CA LEU A 120 23.48 0.34 5.03
C LEU A 120 24.76 -0.51 5.08
N GLU A 121 24.63 -1.83 4.88
CA GLU A 121 25.78 -2.77 4.88
C GLU A 121 26.80 -2.44 3.77
N ARG A 122 26.38 -1.82 2.67
CA ARG A 122 27.30 -1.40 1.58
C ARG A 122 28.19 -0.20 1.95
N PHE A 123 27.86 0.51 3.02
CA PHE A 123 28.64 1.64 3.52
C PHE A 123 29.53 1.30 4.72
N LEU A 124 29.48 0.04 5.19
CA LEU A 124 30.29 -0.51 6.28
C LEU A 124 31.43 -1.38 5.73
#